data_AF-A0A329ZJC0-F1
#
_entry.id   AF-A0A329ZJC0-F1
#
_cell.length_a   1.000
_cell.length_b   1.000
_cell.length_c   1.000
_cell.angle_alpha   90.00
_cell.angle_beta   90.00
_cell.angle_gamma   90.00
#
_symmetry.space_group_name_H-M   'P 1'
#
loop_
_entity.id
_entity.type
_entity.pdbx_description
1 polymer ?
#
loop_
_entity_poly.entity_id
_entity_poly.type
_entity_poly.pdbx_seq_one_letter_code
_entity_poly.pdbx_strand_id
1 'polypeptide(L)'
;MSFFKEDCKHINGFNEDFQSWGREDSEFVARFLFNGGEFQRLKFAGIAYHIYHKENNKDCLESNHQIYLDTIKNRLKTCQNGIVKNYR
;
A
#
# COMPACT_ATOMS: atom_id res chain seq x y z
N MET A 1 9.76 0.34 2.98
CA MET A 1 8.76 0.36 4.07
C MET A 1 8.97 -0.88 4.94
N SER A 2 8.75 -0.79 6.26
CA SER A 2 8.80 -1.94 7.18
C SER A 2 7.58 -1.90 8.11
N PHE A 3 7.06 -3.06 8.48
CA PHE A 3 5.88 -3.22 9.33
C PHE A 3 5.93 -4.58 10.04
N PHE A 4 5.19 -4.73 11.14
CA PHE A 4 5.06 -6.03 11.80
C PHE A 4 4.18 -6.98 10.99
N LYS A 5 4.44 -8.28 11.13
CA LYS A 5 3.68 -9.33 10.45
C LYS A 5 2.22 -9.33 10.88
N GLU A 6 1.94 -9.07 12.15
CA GLU A 6 0.57 -9.02 12.67
C GLU A 6 -0.21 -7.83 12.10
N ASP A 7 0.39 -6.65 12.01
CA ASP A 7 -0.24 -5.47 11.41
C ASP A 7 -0.59 -5.72 9.94
N CYS A 8 0.36 -6.30 9.18
CA CYS A 8 0.13 -6.68 7.79
C CYS A 8 -1.03 -7.66 7.65
N LYS A 9 -1.11 -8.67 8.52
CA LYS A 9 -2.24 -9.61 8.54
C LYS A 9 -3.56 -8.94 8.91
N HIS A 10 -3.55 -8.00 9.84
CA HIS A 10 -4.75 -7.32 10.31
C HIS A 10 -5.45 -6.53 9.20
N ILE A 11 -4.67 -5.93 8.29
CA ILE A 11 -5.21 -5.21 7.14
C ILE A 11 -5.42 -6.09 5.90
N ASN A 12 -5.16 -7.40 5.98
CA ASN A 12 -5.15 -8.33 4.84
C ASN A 12 -4.03 -8.06 3.80
N GLY A 13 -2.90 -7.50 4.22
CA GLY A 13 -1.71 -7.30 3.39
C GLY A 13 -1.91 -6.28 2.27
N PHE A 14 -1.08 -6.36 1.23
CA PHE A 14 -1.22 -5.51 0.05
C PHE A 14 -2.46 -5.86 -0.76
N ASN A 15 -3.07 -4.83 -1.36
CA ASN A 15 -4.20 -5.01 -2.24
C ASN A 15 -3.70 -5.45 -3.62
N GLU A 16 -3.98 -6.69 -4.00
CA GLU A 16 -3.55 -7.31 -5.26
C GLU A 16 -4.36 -6.84 -6.48
N ASP A 17 -5.32 -5.94 -6.30
CA ASP A 17 -6.00 -5.25 -7.41
C ASP A 17 -5.10 -4.18 -8.07
N PHE A 18 -4.03 -3.75 -7.40
CA PHE A 18 -3.05 -2.84 -7.99
C PHE A 18 -2.20 -3.55 -9.04
N GLN A 19 -2.13 -2.96 -10.23
CA GLN A 19 -1.33 -3.47 -11.33
C GLN A 19 -0.29 -2.45 -11.76
N SER A 20 0.89 -2.91 -12.16
CA SER A 20 1.99 -2.03 -12.58
C SER A 20 2.33 -0.99 -11.51
N TRP A 21 2.68 0.24 -11.91
CA TRP A 21 3.25 1.24 -11.04
C TRP A 21 2.20 2.16 -10.40
N GLY A 22 2.37 2.39 -9.10
CA GLY A 22 1.83 3.54 -8.38
C GLY A 22 0.75 3.22 -7.34
N ARG A 23 0.74 4.03 -6.27
CA ARG A 23 -0.30 4.13 -5.23
C ARG A 23 -0.48 2.95 -4.26
N GLU A 24 -0.01 1.76 -4.58
CA GLU A 24 -0.13 0.58 -3.71
C GLU A 24 0.47 0.79 -2.30
N ASP A 25 1.72 1.25 -2.18
CA ASP A 25 2.33 1.61 -0.88
C ASP A 25 1.48 2.62 -0.08
N SER A 26 0.91 3.62 -0.77
CA SER A 26 0.09 4.66 -0.12
C SER A 26 -1.24 4.12 0.36
N GLU A 27 -1.84 3.21 -0.39
CA GLU A 27 -3.09 2.53 -0.04
C GLU A 27 -2.89 1.59 1.16
N PHE A 28 -1.79 0.83 1.18
CA PHE A 28 -1.40 0.00 2.32
C PHE A 28 -1.26 0.83 3.59
N VAL A 29 -0.50 1.93 3.54
CA VAL A 29 -0.30 2.83 4.69
C VAL A 29 -1.63 3.47 5.13
N ALA A 30 -2.52 3.82 4.20
CA ALA A 30 -3.83 4.36 4.55
C ALA A 30 -4.65 3.36 5.39
N ARG A 31 -4.77 2.10 4.92
CA ARG A 31 -5.46 1.04 5.68
C ARG A 31 -4.81 0.79 7.04
N PHE A 32 -3.48 0.75 7.09
CA PHE A 32 -2.73 0.62 8.35
C PHE A 32 -3.08 1.74 9.35
N LEU A 33 -3.05 3.00 8.92
CA LEU A 33 -3.40 4.15 9.77
C LEU A 33 -4.88 4.15 10.18
N PHE A 34 -5.80 3.69 9.32
CA PHE A 34 -7.21 3.55 9.67
C PHE A 34 -7.49 2.43 10.68
N ASN A 35 -6.56 1.50 10.86
CA ASN A 35 -6.56 0.52 11.94
C ASN A 35 -5.83 1.01 13.20
N GLY A 36 -5.50 2.30 13.29
CA GLY A 36 -4.84 2.87 14.47
C GLY A 36 -3.33 2.65 14.49
N GLY A 37 -2.73 2.19 13.38
CA GLY A 37 -1.29 2.09 13.25
C GLY A 37 -0.60 3.46 13.35
N GLU A 38 0.66 3.46 13.81
CA GLU A 38 1.48 4.66 13.91
C GLU A 38 2.61 4.65 12.88
N PHE A 39 2.83 5.78 12.22
CA PHE A 39 3.87 5.90 11.19
C PHE A 39 5.11 6.61 11.76
N GLN A 40 6.26 5.93 11.73
CA GLN A 40 7.54 6.50 12.13
C GLN A 40 8.43 6.79 10.93
N ARG A 41 9.15 7.93 10.98
CA ARG A 41 10.10 8.36 9.94
C ARG A 41 11.53 8.28 10.46
N LEU A 42 12.40 7.60 9.72
CA LEU A 42 13.83 7.50 10.01
C LEU A 42 14.59 8.74 9.49
N LYS A 43 14.27 9.93 10.01
CA LYS A 43 14.88 11.19 9.58
C LYS A 43 16.38 11.18 9.90
N PHE A 44 17.21 11.48 8.90
CA PHE A 44 18.68 11.59 9.01
C PHE A 44 19.43 10.34 9.49
N ALA A 45 18.80 9.16 9.51
CA ALA A 45 19.41 7.92 10.01
C ALA A 45 19.35 6.73 9.04
N GLY A 46 18.64 6.84 7.91
CA GLY A 46 18.56 5.79 6.88
C GLY A 46 18.78 6.35 5.49
N ILE A 47 20.04 6.61 5.13
CA ILE A 47 20.40 7.11 3.78
C ILE A 47 20.21 5.97 2.78
N ALA A 48 19.45 6.22 1.71
CA ALA A 48 19.25 5.31 0.60
C ALA A 48 19.62 6.00 -0.71
N TYR A 49 20.26 5.26 -1.61
CA TYR A 49 20.60 5.72 -2.96
C TYR A 49 19.68 5.07 -3.97
N HIS A 50 19.12 5.87 -4.87
CA HIS A 50 18.36 5.35 -6.00
C HIS A 50 19.33 5.04 -7.14
N ILE A 51 19.47 3.76 -7.48
CA ILE A 51 20.24 3.35 -8.65
C ILE A 51 19.42 3.70 -9.90
N TYR A 52 20.04 4.40 -10.83
CA TYR A 52 19.38 4.84 -12.06
C TYR A 52 18.78 3.66 -12.84
N HIS A 53 17.54 3.84 -13.29
CA HIS A 53 16.86 2.97 -14.24
C HIS A 53 15.89 3.82 -15.09
N LYS A 54 15.44 3.26 -16.23
CA LYS A 54 14.38 3.90 -17.04
C LYS A 54 13.08 3.95 -16.24
N GLU A 55 12.30 5.00 -16.43
CA GLU A 55 10.98 5.10 -15.78
C GLU A 55 10.07 3.94 -16.19
N ASN A 56 9.31 3.44 -15.23
CA ASN A 56 8.27 2.44 -15.48
C ASN A 56 7.09 3.09 -16.20
N ASN A 57 6.37 2.26 -16.96
CA ASN A 57 5.12 2.67 -17.60
C ASN A 57 4.06 3.03 -16.55
N LYS A 58 3.29 4.10 -16.80
CA LYS A 58 2.27 4.66 -15.91
C LYS A 58 0.84 4.42 -16.40
N ASP A 59 0.64 3.52 -17.38
CA ASP A 59 -0.69 3.22 -17.95
C ASP A 59 -1.76 2.90 -16.89
N CYS A 60 -1.40 2.18 -15.82
CA CYS A 60 -2.32 1.82 -14.73
C CYS A 60 -2.41 2.88 -13.62
N LEU A 61 -1.70 4.01 -13.72
CA LEU A 61 -1.62 4.97 -12.62
C LEU A 61 -2.99 5.54 -12.25
N GLU A 62 -3.84 5.83 -13.23
CA GLU A 62 -5.16 6.41 -12.99
C GLU A 62 -6.10 5.40 -12.34
N SER A 63 -6.15 4.15 -12.84
CA SER A 63 -6.95 3.08 -12.23
C SER A 63 -6.48 2.78 -10.80
N ASN A 64 -5.16 2.71 -10.58
CA ASN A 64 -4.57 2.55 -9.25
C ASN A 64 -4.91 3.75 -8.34
N HIS A 65 -4.93 4.96 -8.90
CA HIS A 65 -5.30 6.15 -8.14
C HIS A 65 -6.75 6.10 -7.67
N GLN A 66 -7.65 5.58 -8.51
CA GLN A 66 -9.05 5.44 -8.15
C GLN A 66 -9.27 4.44 -7.00
N ILE A 67 -8.52 3.33 -6.97
CA ILE A 67 -8.53 2.37 -5.84
C ILE A 67 -8.06 3.06 -4.55
N TYR A 68 -6.97 3.83 -4.62
CA TYR A 68 -6.48 4.60 -3.48
C TYR A 68 -7.50 5.64 -2.99
N LEU A 69 -8.12 6.38 -3.90
CA LEU A 69 -9.13 7.38 -3.55
C LEU A 69 -10.36 6.75 -2.89
N ASP A 70 -10.81 5.59 -3.39
CA ASP A 70 -11.90 4.84 -2.76
C ASP A 70 -11.55 4.41 -1.32
N THR A 71 -10.32 3.92 -1.13
CA THR A 71 -9.79 3.56 0.19
C THR A 71 -9.83 4.72 1.18
N ILE A 72 -9.37 5.92 0.75
CA ILE A 72 -9.38 7.13 1.57
C ILE A 72 -10.82 7.59 1.84
N LYS A 73 -11.65 7.68 0.80
CA LYS A 73 -13.03 8.16 0.89
C LYS A 73 -13.86 7.32 1.85
N ASN A 74 -13.75 6.00 1.74
CA ASN A 74 -14.54 5.05 2.53
C ASN A 74 -13.83 4.63 3.82
N ARG A 75 -12.61 5.15 4.07
CA ARG A 75 -11.74 4.77 5.18
C ARG A 75 -11.63 3.25 5.36
N LEU A 76 -11.40 2.54 4.24
CA LEU A 76 -11.34 1.08 4.24
C LEU A 76 -10.22 0.61 5.16
N LYS A 77 -10.48 -0.43 5.95
CA LYS A 77 -9.50 -0.98 6.91
C LYS A 77 -8.84 -2.26 6.42
N THR A 78 -9.39 -2.86 5.38
CA THR A 78 -8.92 -4.11 4.76
C THR A 78 -9.18 -4.05 3.26
N CYS A 79 -8.50 -4.88 2.49
CA CYS A 79 -8.79 -5.09 1.06
C CYS A 79 -9.48 -6.44 0.84
N GLN A 80 -10.31 -6.52 -0.20
CA GLN A 80 -10.95 -7.78 -0.58
C GLN A 80 -9.93 -8.76 -1.18
N ASN A 81 -9.11 -8.26 -2.11
CA ASN A 81 -8.12 -9.05 -2.82
C ASN A 81 -6.73 -8.92 -2.15
N GLY A 82 -6.55 -9.52 -0.97
CA GLY A 82 -5.32 -9.45 -0.18
C GLY A 82 -4.61 -10.80 -0.01
N ILE A 83 -3.74 -10.92 1.01
CA ILE A 83 -2.99 -12.15 1.29
C ILE A 83 -3.86 -13.34 1.73
N VAL A 84 -5.01 -13.07 2.36
CA VAL A 84 -6.02 -14.08 2.68
C VAL A 84 -7.00 -14.13 1.51
N LYS A 85 -6.97 -15.24 0.78
CA LYS A 85 -7.91 -15.53 -0.30
C LYS A 85 -9.02 -16.44 0.21
N ASN A 86 -10.26 -15.97 0.18
CA ASN A 86 -11.40 -16.85 0.35
C ASN A 86 -11.68 -17.52 -1.00
N TYR A 87 -10.92 -18.57 -1.33
CA TYR A 87 -11.30 -19.48 -2.40
C TYR A 87 -12.57 -20.21 -1.95
N ARG A 88 -13.71 -19.83 -2.53
CA ARG A 88 -14.90 -20.68 -2.51
C ARG A 88 -14.79 -21.72 -3.61
#